data_AF-Q0JWR8-F1
#
_entry.id   AF-Q0JWR8-F1
#
_cell.length_a   1.000
_cell.length_b   1.000
_cell.length_c   1.000
_cell.angle_alpha   90.00
_cell.angle_beta   90.00
_cell.angle_gamma   90.00
#
_symmetry.space_group_name_H-M   'P 1'
#
loop_
_entity.id
_entity.type
_entity.pdbx_description
1 polymer ?
#
loop_
_entity_poly.entity_id
_entity_poly.type
_entity_poly.pdbx_seq_one_letter_code
_entity_poly.pdbx_strand_id
1 'polypeptide(L)'
;MPTPVTLNIRRTAGGTPAFAETVDLDTLTPKARALAEAIHASAGHQPIGILCATGKTKGDAPNFAWRHGTGPEADAIATQPVTTVIRPTPLRADSVTPPEEWLEREAHGLTHDVYPIAGSRDSLTTLDTRVPSADAAREDRCLSLDTVRSYLADTHGLVMSPTGWSLLWKIGHLPEPRHHAVGGRLPLWHVDDIDAYGTRDYDRWTISQVADHLGYQGTSAAGSARKQMSRWGLDAIGRAPGRGGESLYAADQVQAAHAARPGKGRHGARRSEDGKFADRQ
;
A
#
# COMPACT_ATOMS: atom_id res chain seq x y z
N MET A 1 15.03 -26.82 -3.46
CA MET A 1 13.94 -27.51 -4.18
C MET A 1 12.68 -26.70 -3.93
N PRO A 2 11.83 -26.46 -4.94
CA PRO A 2 10.60 -25.69 -4.77
C PRO A 2 9.69 -26.36 -3.74
N THR A 3 8.84 -25.57 -3.08
CA THR A 3 7.91 -26.06 -2.05
C THR A 3 6.48 -26.03 -2.62
N PRO A 4 6.01 -27.10 -3.29
CA PRO A 4 4.70 -27.10 -3.94
C PRO A 4 3.55 -27.34 -2.96
N VAL A 5 2.42 -26.68 -3.21
CA VAL A 5 1.12 -27.02 -2.59
C VAL A 5 0.04 -27.20 -3.65
N THR A 6 -0.94 -28.07 -3.38
CA THR A 6 -2.08 -28.29 -4.27
C THR A 6 -3.31 -27.53 -3.77
N LEU A 7 -3.93 -26.74 -4.64
CA LEU A 7 -5.08 -25.90 -4.33
C LEU A 7 -6.24 -26.15 -5.30
N ASN A 8 -7.47 -26.04 -4.80
CA ASN A 8 -8.72 -26.14 -5.56
C ASN A 8 -9.44 -24.79 -5.58
N ILE A 9 -8.82 -23.80 -6.24
CA ILE A 9 -9.24 -22.39 -6.20
C ILE A 9 -10.17 -21.99 -7.34
N ARG A 10 -10.17 -22.72 -8.45
CA ARG A 10 -11.05 -22.45 -9.59
C ARG A 10 -12.41 -23.12 -9.42
N ARG A 11 -13.48 -22.37 -9.64
CA ARG A 11 -14.86 -22.88 -9.59
C ARG A 11 -15.59 -22.68 -10.91
N THR A 12 -16.36 -23.70 -11.28
CA THR A 12 -17.37 -23.59 -12.34
C THR A 12 -18.54 -22.73 -11.86
N ALA A 13 -19.45 -22.34 -12.77
CA ALA A 13 -20.64 -21.56 -12.42
C ALA A 13 -21.53 -22.24 -11.35
N GLY A 14 -21.47 -23.58 -11.24
CA GLY A 14 -22.17 -24.36 -10.23
C GLY A 14 -21.46 -24.45 -8.87
N GLY A 15 -20.32 -23.79 -8.68
CA GLY A 15 -19.57 -23.77 -7.42
C GLY A 15 -18.69 -24.99 -7.17
N THR A 16 -18.72 -26.00 -8.05
CA THR A 16 -17.83 -27.17 -8.01
C THR A 16 -16.41 -26.76 -8.41
N PRO A 17 -15.37 -27.20 -7.68
CA PRO A 17 -13.99 -27.05 -8.10
C PRO A 17 -13.79 -27.60 -9.51
N ALA A 18 -13.15 -26.80 -10.36
CA ALA A 18 -12.93 -27.18 -11.75
C ALA A 18 -11.77 -28.19 -11.86
N PHE A 19 -10.65 -27.93 -11.17
CA PHE A 19 -9.47 -28.79 -11.13
C PHE A 19 -8.52 -28.37 -10.02
N ALA A 20 -7.60 -29.27 -9.67
CA ALA A 20 -6.51 -29.03 -8.74
C ALA A 20 -5.32 -28.38 -9.46
N GLU A 21 -4.75 -27.34 -8.85
CA GLU A 21 -3.60 -26.60 -9.35
C GLU A 21 -2.45 -26.73 -8.36
N THR A 22 -1.22 -26.82 -8.86
CA THR A 22 -0.02 -26.82 -8.02
C THR A 22 0.62 -25.44 -8.05
N VAL A 23 0.93 -24.90 -6.88
CA VAL A 23 1.57 -23.58 -6.71
C VAL A 23 2.90 -23.77 -6.02
N ASP A 24 3.95 -23.12 -6.51
CA ASP A 24 5.25 -23.07 -5.86
C ASP A 24 5.29 -21.93 -4.83
N LEU A 25 5.33 -22.28 -3.54
CA LEU A 25 5.32 -21.33 -2.43
C LEU A 25 6.55 -20.41 -2.41
N ASP A 26 7.65 -20.79 -3.04
CA ASP A 26 8.87 -19.98 -3.06
C ASP A 26 8.80 -18.82 -4.07
N THR A 27 7.74 -18.76 -4.87
CA THR A 27 7.45 -17.65 -5.79
C THR A 27 6.56 -16.56 -5.18
N LEU A 28 6.05 -16.79 -3.97
CA LEU A 28 5.06 -15.93 -3.32
C LEU A 28 5.68 -15.02 -2.25
N THR A 29 5.06 -13.86 -2.04
CA THR A 29 5.30 -13.05 -0.84
C THR A 29 4.94 -13.83 0.43
N PRO A 30 5.53 -13.51 1.60
CA PRO A 30 5.24 -14.23 2.84
C PRO A 30 3.75 -14.28 3.18
N LYS A 31 3.00 -13.19 2.97
CA LYS A 31 1.55 -13.17 3.21
C LYS A 31 0.77 -14.06 2.22
N ALA A 32 1.13 -14.05 0.94
CA ALA A 32 0.52 -14.93 -0.07
C ALA A 32 0.86 -16.41 0.16
N ARG A 33 2.08 -16.70 0.65
CA ARG A 33 2.50 -18.04 1.08
C ARG A 33 1.63 -18.58 2.20
N ALA A 34 1.39 -17.80 3.26
CA ALA A 34 0.53 -18.20 4.36
C ALA A 34 -0.92 -18.40 3.93
N LEU A 35 -1.41 -17.59 2.99
CA LEU A 35 -2.72 -17.78 2.40
C LEU A 35 -2.81 -19.10 1.63
N ALA A 36 -1.81 -19.41 0.80
CA ALA A 36 -1.75 -20.66 0.04
C ALA A 36 -1.69 -21.89 0.96
N GLU A 37 -0.85 -21.86 2.00
CA GLU A 37 -0.78 -22.92 3.01
C GLU A 37 -2.11 -23.09 3.76
N ALA A 38 -2.79 -21.99 4.09
CA ALA A 38 -4.08 -22.05 4.78
C ALA A 38 -5.19 -22.62 3.88
N ILE A 39 -5.20 -22.27 2.59
CA ILE A 39 -6.11 -22.87 1.61
C ILE A 39 -5.80 -24.36 1.44
N HIS A 40 -4.52 -24.72 1.33
CA HIS A 40 -4.09 -26.11 1.21
C HIS A 40 -4.52 -26.95 2.43
N ALA A 41 -4.36 -26.41 3.65
CA ALA A 41 -4.79 -27.08 4.87
C ALA A 41 -6.33 -27.17 5.01
N SER A 42 -7.08 -26.30 4.33
CA SER A 42 -8.54 -26.28 4.40
C SER A 42 -9.17 -27.51 3.75
N ALA A 43 -10.41 -27.82 4.13
CA ALA A 43 -11.11 -28.98 3.59
C ALA A 43 -11.21 -28.93 2.06
N GLY A 44 -10.77 -30.02 1.43
CA GLY A 44 -10.71 -30.14 -0.02
C GLY A 44 -9.74 -29.14 -0.68
N HIS A 45 -8.80 -28.55 0.06
CA HIS A 45 -7.83 -27.56 -0.41
C HIS A 45 -8.49 -26.31 -1.04
N GLN A 46 -9.64 -25.88 -0.51
CA GLN A 46 -10.47 -24.81 -1.07
C GLN A 46 -10.44 -23.53 -0.22
N PRO A 47 -10.65 -22.34 -0.84
CA PRO A 47 -10.75 -21.07 -0.12
C PRO A 47 -12.15 -20.89 0.52
N ILE A 48 -12.52 -21.76 1.46
CA ILE A 48 -13.85 -21.73 2.13
C ILE A 48 -13.92 -20.72 3.29
N GLY A 49 -12.87 -20.69 4.10
CA GLY A 49 -12.73 -19.83 5.28
C GLY A 49 -11.28 -19.87 5.74
N ILE A 50 -10.65 -18.70 5.82
CA ILE A 50 -9.26 -18.57 6.26
C ILE A 50 -9.28 -17.77 7.55
N LEU A 51 -8.79 -18.37 8.63
CA LEU A 51 -8.61 -17.70 9.89
C LEU A 51 -7.39 -16.78 9.76
N CYS A 52 -7.61 -15.50 10.01
CA CYS A 52 -6.59 -14.49 10.09
C CYS A 52 -6.49 -13.97 11.52
N ALA A 53 -5.27 -13.73 11.98
CA ALA A 53 -5.04 -12.88 13.14
C ALA A 53 -4.92 -11.43 12.68
N THR A 54 -5.18 -10.51 13.61
CA THR A 54 -4.79 -9.12 13.45
C THR A 54 -3.62 -8.83 14.39
N GLY A 55 -2.83 -7.79 14.10
CA GLY A 55 -1.83 -7.27 15.02
C GLY A 55 -2.41 -6.60 16.28
N LYS A 56 -3.74 -6.67 16.48
CA LYS A 56 -4.47 -6.00 17.56
C LYS A 56 -5.02 -7.02 18.55
N THR A 57 -5.23 -6.55 19.76
CA THR A 57 -5.89 -7.28 20.83
C THR A 57 -7.37 -6.89 20.93
N LYS A 58 -8.21 -7.70 21.56
CA LYS A 58 -9.63 -7.38 21.72
C LYS A 58 -9.85 -6.07 22.48
N GLY A 59 -8.92 -5.72 23.36
CA GLY A 59 -8.92 -4.45 24.09
C GLY A 59 -8.80 -3.21 23.20
N ASP A 60 -8.18 -3.34 22.01
CA ASP A 60 -8.03 -2.24 21.06
C ASP A 60 -9.36 -1.89 20.34
N ALA A 61 -10.40 -2.71 20.50
CA ALA A 61 -11.70 -2.43 19.91
C ALA A 61 -12.38 -1.25 20.63
N PRO A 62 -12.88 -0.24 19.90
CA PRO A 62 -13.46 0.97 20.51
C PRO A 62 -14.69 0.69 21.38
N ASN A 63 -15.34 -0.46 21.20
CA ASN A 63 -16.51 -0.89 21.97
C ASN A 63 -16.20 -2.01 22.98
N PHE A 64 -14.92 -2.29 23.27
CA PHE A 64 -14.51 -3.38 24.16
C PHE A 64 -15.13 -3.25 25.55
N ALA A 65 -14.92 -2.11 26.23
CA ALA A 65 -15.43 -1.87 27.57
C ALA A 65 -16.96 -1.93 27.66
N TRP A 66 -17.67 -1.53 26.60
CA TRP A 66 -19.12 -1.65 26.53
C TRP A 66 -19.57 -3.12 26.42
N ARG A 67 -18.83 -3.96 25.69
CA ARG A 67 -19.16 -5.39 25.51
C ARG A 67 -18.79 -6.27 26.69
N HIS A 68 -17.67 -5.98 27.34
CA HIS A 68 -17.04 -6.88 28.32
C HIS A 68 -16.95 -6.27 29.74
N GLY A 69 -17.35 -5.02 29.93
CA GLY A 69 -17.27 -4.34 31.22
C GLY A 69 -15.84 -3.95 31.61
N THR A 70 -15.58 -3.94 32.91
CA THR A 70 -14.26 -3.62 33.50
C THR A 70 -13.93 -4.66 34.57
N GLY A 71 -12.64 -4.82 34.90
CA GLY A 71 -12.15 -5.74 35.92
C GLY A 71 -11.34 -6.91 35.36
N PRO A 72 -10.86 -7.83 36.22
CA PRO A 72 -9.83 -8.81 35.85
C PRO A 72 -10.21 -9.74 34.70
N GLU A 73 -11.49 -10.10 34.59
CA GLU A 73 -11.98 -10.94 33.48
C GLU A 73 -11.98 -10.16 32.16
N ALA A 74 -12.42 -8.91 32.18
CA ALA A 74 -12.34 -8.03 31.01
C ALA A 74 -10.89 -7.80 30.61
N ASP A 75 -9.97 -7.61 31.55
CA ASP A 75 -8.54 -7.45 31.28
C ASP A 75 -7.95 -8.72 30.64
N ALA A 76 -8.34 -9.90 31.11
CA ALA A 76 -7.93 -11.17 30.50
C ALA A 76 -8.43 -11.30 29.06
N ILE A 77 -9.69 -10.93 28.78
CA ILE A 77 -10.24 -10.93 27.41
C ILE A 77 -9.54 -9.87 26.56
N ALA A 78 -9.23 -8.71 27.12
CA ALA A 78 -8.61 -7.59 26.41
C ALA A 78 -7.27 -8.01 25.79
N THR A 79 -6.48 -8.84 26.48
CA THR A 79 -5.17 -9.33 25.98
C THR A 79 -5.27 -10.37 24.86
N GLN A 80 -6.45 -10.93 24.60
CA GLN A 80 -6.61 -11.94 23.56
C GLN A 80 -6.45 -11.31 22.17
N PRO A 81 -5.79 -11.99 21.20
CA PRO A 81 -5.67 -11.49 19.85
C PRO A 81 -7.05 -11.39 19.19
N VAL A 82 -7.25 -10.36 18.38
CA VAL A 82 -8.41 -10.32 17.49
C VAL A 82 -8.13 -11.26 16.33
N THR A 83 -9.10 -12.12 16.05
CA THR A 83 -9.10 -12.96 14.86
C THR A 83 -10.32 -12.66 14.01
N THR A 84 -10.20 -12.89 12.71
CA THR A 84 -11.28 -12.74 11.75
C THR A 84 -11.22 -13.88 10.74
N VAL A 85 -12.36 -14.25 10.18
CA VAL A 85 -12.43 -15.24 9.09
C VAL A 85 -12.67 -14.49 7.80
N ILE A 86 -11.74 -14.61 6.86
CA ILE A 86 -11.91 -14.11 5.50
C ILE A 86 -12.35 -15.25 4.58
N ARG A 87 -13.00 -14.90 3.48
CA ARG A 87 -13.39 -15.84 2.42
C ARG A 87 -12.85 -15.32 1.10
N PRO A 88 -11.66 -15.79 0.66
CA PRO A 88 -11.09 -15.36 -0.60
C PRO A 88 -12.07 -15.65 -1.74
N THR A 89 -12.14 -14.76 -2.73
CA THR A 89 -13.08 -14.94 -3.84
C THR A 89 -12.53 -16.02 -4.77
N PRO A 90 -13.23 -17.16 -4.96
CA PRO A 90 -12.72 -18.22 -5.83
C PRO A 90 -12.48 -17.72 -7.26
N LEU A 91 -11.42 -18.21 -7.90
CA LEU A 91 -11.20 -17.94 -9.32
C LEU A 91 -12.32 -18.56 -10.15
N ARG A 92 -12.73 -17.87 -11.20
CA ARG A 92 -13.60 -18.50 -12.20
C ARG A 92 -12.79 -19.55 -12.97
N ALA A 93 -13.44 -20.64 -13.35
CA ALA A 93 -12.83 -21.71 -14.15
C ALA A 93 -12.24 -21.20 -15.48
N ASP A 94 -12.87 -20.18 -16.07
CA ASP A 94 -12.47 -19.53 -17.34
C ASP A 94 -11.45 -18.38 -17.15
N SER A 95 -11.01 -18.09 -15.92
CA SER A 95 -10.07 -16.98 -15.69
C SER A 95 -8.68 -17.31 -16.25
N VAL A 96 -8.08 -16.36 -16.96
CA VAL A 96 -6.69 -16.46 -17.45
C VAL A 96 -5.66 -16.05 -16.39
N THR A 97 -6.09 -15.59 -15.21
CA THR A 97 -5.19 -15.20 -14.12
C THR A 97 -4.50 -16.44 -13.55
N PRO A 98 -3.16 -16.46 -13.43
CA PRO A 98 -2.46 -17.58 -12.82
C PRO A 98 -2.73 -17.64 -11.30
N PRO A 99 -2.66 -18.84 -10.68
CA PRO A 99 -2.91 -19.03 -9.24
C PRO A 99 -2.07 -18.13 -8.34
N GLU A 100 -0.79 -17.96 -8.65
CA GLU A 100 0.15 -17.15 -7.90
C GLU A 100 -0.28 -15.67 -7.89
N GLU A 101 -0.64 -15.14 -9.07
CA GLU A 101 -1.12 -13.75 -9.19
C GLU A 101 -2.44 -13.54 -8.44
N TRP A 102 -3.33 -14.54 -8.45
CA TRP A 102 -4.55 -14.49 -7.65
C TRP A 102 -4.25 -14.49 -6.15
N LEU A 103 -3.36 -15.37 -5.68
CA LEU A 103 -2.95 -15.44 -4.27
C LEU A 103 -2.35 -14.11 -3.79
N GLU A 104 -1.45 -13.52 -4.56
CA GLU A 104 -0.86 -12.21 -4.26
C GLU A 104 -1.96 -11.14 -4.16
N ARG A 105 -2.89 -11.11 -5.11
CA ARG A 105 -3.98 -10.12 -5.09
C ARG A 105 -4.89 -10.28 -3.87
N GLU A 106 -5.28 -11.51 -3.52
CA GLU A 106 -6.12 -11.76 -2.34
C GLU A 106 -5.37 -11.44 -1.04
N ALA A 107 -4.09 -11.80 -0.94
CA ALA A 107 -3.25 -11.52 0.22
C ALA A 107 -3.06 -10.00 0.44
N HIS A 108 -2.85 -9.23 -0.62
CA HIS A 108 -2.72 -7.77 -0.53
C HIS A 108 -4.04 -7.02 -0.47
N GLY A 109 -5.17 -7.71 -0.68
CA GLY A 109 -6.49 -7.20 -0.31
C GLY A 109 -6.72 -7.15 1.20
N LEU A 110 -5.90 -7.85 1.98
CA LEU A 110 -5.92 -7.77 3.45
C LEU A 110 -5.27 -6.48 3.93
N THR A 111 -5.81 -5.92 5.02
CA THR A 111 -5.14 -4.79 5.68
C THR A 111 -3.76 -5.23 6.17
N HIS A 112 -2.84 -4.28 6.29
CA HIS A 112 -1.44 -4.58 6.60
C HIS A 112 -1.23 -5.26 7.96
N ASP A 113 -2.17 -5.08 8.89
CA ASP A 113 -2.20 -5.69 10.22
C ASP A 113 -2.91 -7.05 10.25
N VAL A 114 -3.50 -7.50 9.13
CA VAL A 114 -4.21 -8.79 9.02
C VAL A 114 -3.37 -9.78 8.23
N TYR A 115 -3.24 -10.99 8.77
CA TYR A 115 -2.43 -12.05 8.15
C TYR A 115 -3.05 -13.45 8.37
N PRO A 116 -2.96 -14.36 7.37
CA PRO A 116 -3.47 -15.72 7.49
C PRO A 116 -2.71 -16.50 8.57
N ILE A 117 -3.45 -17.25 9.39
CA ILE A 117 -2.86 -18.12 10.40
C ILE A 117 -3.31 -19.58 10.29
N ALA A 118 -4.51 -19.87 9.79
CA ALA A 118 -4.99 -21.24 9.66
C ALA A 118 -6.07 -21.38 8.57
N GLY A 119 -6.22 -22.58 8.03
CA GLY A 119 -7.34 -22.97 7.19
C GLY A 119 -8.60 -23.28 7.99
N SER A 120 -9.62 -23.81 7.31
CA SER A 120 -10.88 -24.24 7.96
C SER A 120 -11.32 -25.62 7.48
N ARG A 121 -12.00 -26.37 8.37
CA ARG A 121 -12.66 -27.65 8.05
C ARG A 121 -13.95 -27.45 7.26
N ASP A 122 -14.64 -26.35 7.52
CA ASP A 122 -15.86 -25.95 6.85
C ASP A 122 -15.98 -24.41 6.88
N SER A 123 -17.15 -23.86 6.60
CA SER A 123 -17.37 -22.41 6.54
C SER A 123 -17.44 -21.72 7.91
N LEU A 124 -17.50 -22.49 9.00
CA LEU A 124 -17.70 -22.06 10.39
C LEU A 124 -16.59 -22.56 11.34
N THR A 125 -15.94 -23.68 11.01
CA THR A 125 -14.98 -24.36 11.89
C THR A 125 -13.56 -24.18 11.39
N THR A 126 -12.78 -23.33 12.06
CA THR A 126 -11.37 -23.11 11.76
C THR A 126 -10.49 -24.25 12.28
N LEU A 127 -9.32 -24.43 11.68
CA LEU A 127 -8.30 -25.34 12.20
C LEU A 127 -7.54 -24.70 13.36
N ASP A 128 -7.18 -25.51 14.35
CA ASP A 128 -6.37 -25.07 15.50
C ASP A 128 -4.88 -24.98 15.17
N THR A 129 -4.44 -25.68 14.12
CA THR A 129 -3.04 -25.72 13.69
C THR A 129 -2.70 -24.51 12.84
N ARG A 130 -1.68 -23.74 13.28
CA ARG A 130 -1.15 -22.62 12.51
C ARG A 130 -0.40 -23.12 11.27
N VAL A 131 -0.47 -22.36 10.18
CA VAL A 131 0.35 -22.61 8.98
C VAL A 131 1.82 -22.26 9.23
N PRO A 132 2.78 -22.97 8.62
CA PRO A 132 4.21 -22.74 8.84
C PRO A 132 4.67 -21.30 8.62
N SER A 133 4.12 -20.62 7.61
CA SER A 133 4.51 -19.25 7.25
C SER A 133 3.74 -18.15 8.00
N ALA A 134 2.92 -18.48 9.00
CA ALA A 134 2.08 -17.51 9.71
C ALA A 134 2.88 -16.38 10.39
N ASP A 135 4.07 -16.68 10.94
CA ASP A 135 4.92 -15.66 11.57
C ASP A 135 5.59 -14.74 10.53
N ALA A 136 6.02 -15.29 9.39
CA ALA A 136 6.56 -14.50 8.29
C ALA A 136 5.46 -13.61 7.65
N ALA A 137 4.23 -14.11 7.54
CA ALA A 137 3.09 -13.31 7.07
C ALA A 137 2.69 -12.18 8.03
N ARG A 138 2.91 -12.37 9.34
CA ARG A 138 2.73 -11.31 10.35
C ARG A 138 3.74 -10.18 10.17
N GLU A 139 4.97 -10.53 9.83
CA GLU A 139 6.06 -9.57 9.59
C GLU A 139 5.91 -8.87 8.24
N ASP A 140 5.25 -9.49 7.27
CA ASP A 140 4.93 -8.90 5.96
C ASP A 140 3.80 -7.86 6.06
N ARG A 141 4.16 -6.66 6.54
CA ARG A 141 3.29 -5.49 6.61
C ARG A 141 3.41 -4.62 5.36
N CYS A 142 3.61 -5.25 4.20
CA CYS A 142 3.73 -4.51 2.95
C CYS A 142 2.39 -4.03 2.39
N LEU A 143 2.44 -2.86 1.75
CA LEU A 143 1.32 -2.10 1.21
C LEU A 143 1.47 -1.95 -0.30
N SER A 144 0.37 -2.07 -1.03
CA SER A 144 0.29 -1.66 -2.43
C SER A 144 0.33 -0.12 -2.55
N LEU A 145 0.69 0.42 -3.71
CA LEU A 145 0.72 1.86 -3.96
C LEU A 145 -0.54 2.60 -3.49
N ASP A 146 -1.72 2.08 -3.84
CA ASP A 146 -2.99 2.72 -3.48
C ASP A 146 -3.19 2.69 -1.96
N THR A 147 -2.83 1.58 -1.31
CA THR A 147 -2.92 1.46 0.16
C THR A 147 -1.90 2.35 0.87
N VAL A 148 -0.67 2.49 0.35
CA VAL A 148 0.36 3.38 0.91
C VAL A 148 -0.12 4.82 0.93
N ARG A 149 -0.73 5.28 -0.17
CA ARG A 149 -1.21 6.66 -0.27
C ARG A 149 -2.31 6.97 0.73
N SER A 150 -3.28 6.06 0.88
CA SER A 150 -4.32 6.18 1.91
C SER A 150 -3.72 6.13 3.31
N TYR A 151 -2.78 5.20 3.55
CA TYR A 151 -2.11 5.05 4.83
C TYR A 151 -1.34 6.31 5.26
N LEU A 152 -0.58 6.93 4.35
CA LEU A 152 0.12 8.20 4.60
C LEU A 152 -0.83 9.36 4.89
N ALA A 153 -1.94 9.44 4.16
CA ALA A 153 -2.94 10.49 4.38
C ALA A 153 -3.61 10.33 5.75
N ASP A 154 -4.05 9.11 6.08
CA ASP A 154 -4.80 8.82 7.30
C ASP A 154 -3.92 8.85 8.56
N THR A 155 -2.68 8.36 8.46
CA THR A 155 -1.78 8.21 9.62
C THR A 155 -0.89 9.44 9.84
N HIS A 156 -0.38 10.04 8.76
CA HIS A 156 0.63 11.10 8.80
C HIS A 156 0.12 12.46 8.28
N GLY A 157 -1.13 12.53 7.79
CA GLY A 157 -1.67 13.75 7.18
C GLY A 157 -0.99 14.15 5.87
N LEU A 158 -0.23 13.25 5.26
CA LEU A 158 0.50 13.48 4.03
C LEU A 158 -0.32 13.02 2.82
N VAL A 159 -1.01 13.98 2.20
CA VAL A 159 -1.80 13.72 0.98
C VAL A 159 -0.91 13.84 -0.25
N MET A 160 -1.00 12.84 -1.13
CA MET A 160 -0.22 12.81 -2.37
C MET A 160 -1.02 12.19 -3.51
N SER A 161 -1.08 12.88 -4.64
CA SER A 161 -1.66 12.35 -5.87
C SER A 161 -0.81 11.20 -6.46
N PRO A 162 -1.36 10.36 -7.36
CA PRO A 162 -0.57 9.33 -8.04
C PRO A 162 0.61 9.91 -8.85
N THR A 163 0.41 11.11 -9.42
CA THR A 163 1.44 11.85 -10.16
C THR A 163 2.58 12.28 -9.24
N GLY A 164 2.24 12.83 -8.05
CA GLY A 164 3.21 13.23 -7.03
C GLY A 164 4.02 12.05 -6.52
N TRP A 165 3.35 10.91 -6.26
CA TRP A 165 4.03 9.68 -5.89
C TRP A 165 5.01 9.23 -6.96
N SER A 166 4.54 9.10 -8.20
CA SER A 166 5.37 8.67 -9.32
C SER A 166 6.57 9.59 -9.54
N LEU A 167 6.38 10.91 -9.38
CA LEU A 167 7.46 11.89 -9.47
C LEU A 167 8.49 11.68 -8.35
N LEU A 168 8.06 11.69 -7.09
CA LEU A 168 8.95 11.62 -5.94
C LEU A 168 9.68 10.27 -5.84
N TRP A 169 9.03 9.17 -6.25
CA TRP A 169 9.67 7.86 -6.33
C TRP A 169 10.72 7.82 -7.43
N LYS A 170 10.42 8.28 -8.64
CA LYS A 170 11.38 8.29 -9.77
C LYS A 170 12.64 9.10 -9.48
N ILE A 171 12.56 10.09 -8.61
CA ILE A 171 13.70 10.95 -8.24
C ILE A 171 14.41 10.48 -6.97
N GLY A 172 14.02 9.31 -6.42
CA GLY A 172 14.64 8.71 -5.23
C GLY A 172 14.32 9.43 -3.92
N HIS A 173 13.24 10.21 -3.85
CA HIS A 173 12.82 10.91 -2.63
C HIS A 173 11.90 10.05 -1.76
N LEU A 174 11.12 9.13 -2.35
CA LEU A 174 10.33 8.16 -1.63
C LEU A 174 11.15 6.89 -1.34
N PRO A 175 10.79 6.12 -0.28
CA PRO A 175 11.41 4.82 -0.03
C PRO A 175 11.22 3.87 -1.22
N GLU A 176 12.21 3.01 -1.45
CA GLU A 176 12.11 1.95 -2.46
C GLU A 176 11.16 0.83 -1.98
N PRO A 177 10.45 0.15 -2.90
CA PRO A 177 9.64 -1.00 -2.53
C PRO A 177 10.54 -2.14 -2.02
N ARG A 178 10.16 -2.77 -0.90
CA ARG A 178 10.88 -3.93 -0.36
C ARG A 178 10.67 -5.19 -1.19
N HIS A 179 9.47 -5.33 -1.75
CA HIS A 179 9.05 -6.52 -2.49
C HIS A 179 8.32 -6.13 -3.77
N HIS A 180 8.25 -7.09 -4.69
CA HIS A 180 7.39 -6.99 -5.85
C HIS A 180 6.51 -8.24 -5.94
N ALA A 181 5.20 -8.05 -5.87
CA ALA A 181 4.23 -9.12 -6.08
C ALA A 181 3.89 -9.29 -7.57
N VAL A 182 3.10 -10.32 -7.89
CA VAL A 182 2.54 -10.55 -9.22
C VAL A 182 3.64 -10.71 -10.30
N GLY A 183 4.69 -11.46 -9.96
CA GLY A 183 5.84 -11.70 -10.84
C GLY A 183 6.64 -10.43 -11.13
N GLY A 184 6.86 -9.58 -10.12
CA GLY A 184 7.69 -8.38 -10.26
C GLY A 184 6.95 -7.12 -10.68
N ARG A 185 5.64 -7.20 -10.96
CA ARG A 185 4.87 -6.08 -11.56
C ARG A 185 4.26 -5.13 -10.54
N LEU A 186 4.00 -5.60 -9.32
CA LEU A 186 3.35 -4.81 -8.28
C LEU A 186 4.36 -4.46 -7.19
N PRO A 187 4.92 -3.24 -7.16
CA PRO A 187 5.81 -2.82 -6.08
C PRO A 187 5.05 -2.71 -4.77
N LEU A 188 5.70 -3.11 -3.68
CA LEU A 188 5.14 -3.12 -2.34
C LEU A 188 6.08 -2.42 -1.35
N TRP A 189 5.53 -1.53 -0.54
CA TRP A 189 6.28 -0.78 0.48
C TRP A 189 5.92 -1.26 1.86
N HIS A 190 6.93 -1.44 2.71
CA HIS A 190 6.69 -1.86 4.08
C HIS A 190 6.22 -0.69 4.94
N VAL A 191 5.28 -0.92 5.85
CA VAL A 191 4.74 0.11 6.75
C VAL A 191 5.86 0.87 7.47
N ASP A 192 6.86 0.18 8.02
CA ASP A 192 7.96 0.85 8.74
C ASP A 192 8.73 1.87 7.89
N ASP A 193 8.93 1.62 6.59
CA ASP A 193 9.61 2.58 5.70
C ASP A 193 8.70 3.78 5.39
N ILE A 194 7.41 3.52 5.27
CA ILE A 194 6.38 4.54 5.07
C ILE A 194 6.21 5.39 6.32
N ASP A 195 6.27 4.80 7.52
CA ASP A 195 6.25 5.50 8.80
C ASP A 195 7.51 6.33 8.99
N ALA A 196 8.68 5.78 8.67
CA ALA A 196 9.93 6.54 8.69
C ALA A 196 9.88 7.74 7.73
N TYR A 197 9.32 7.56 6.54
CA TYR A 197 9.09 8.67 5.62
C TYR A 197 8.05 9.65 6.14
N GLY A 198 6.93 9.18 6.69
CA GLY A 198 5.84 10.02 7.19
C GLY A 198 6.23 10.89 8.38
N THR A 199 7.13 10.37 9.23
CA THR A 199 7.62 11.04 10.44
C THR A 199 8.94 11.78 10.24
N ARG A 200 9.49 11.80 9.02
CA ARG A 200 10.72 12.53 8.72
C ARG A 200 10.59 14.01 9.06
N ASP A 201 11.70 14.65 9.42
CA ASP A 201 11.71 16.09 9.66
C ASP A 201 11.64 16.87 8.34
N TYR A 202 10.75 17.86 8.28
CA TYR A 202 10.61 18.75 7.13
C TYR A 202 9.94 20.07 7.51
N ASP A 203 10.43 21.15 6.88
CA ASP A 203 9.79 22.46 7.00
C ASP A 203 8.44 22.48 6.29
N ARG A 204 7.49 23.25 6.83
CA ARG A 204 6.19 23.50 6.23
C ARG A 204 6.21 24.86 5.56
N TRP A 205 6.26 24.88 4.24
CA TRP A 205 6.28 26.11 3.46
C TRP A 205 4.88 26.59 3.09
N THR A 206 4.62 27.87 3.28
CA THR A 206 3.44 28.51 2.69
C THR A 206 3.57 28.59 1.17
N ILE A 207 2.47 28.80 0.46
CA ILE A 207 2.52 28.93 -1.00
C ILE A 207 3.39 30.12 -1.45
N SER A 208 3.46 31.18 -0.66
CA SER A 208 4.36 32.32 -0.91
C SER A 208 5.83 31.92 -0.79
N GLN A 209 6.22 31.16 0.24
CA GLN A 209 7.58 30.62 0.37
C GLN A 209 7.95 29.66 -0.78
N VAL A 210 6.99 28.83 -1.22
CA VAL A 210 7.15 28.00 -2.41
C VAL A 210 7.38 28.88 -3.65
N ALA A 211 6.60 29.95 -3.82
CA ALA A 211 6.76 30.86 -4.96
C ALA A 211 8.15 31.51 -5.00
N ASP A 212 8.63 31.98 -3.85
CA ASP A 212 9.97 32.54 -3.70
C ASP A 212 11.05 31.52 -4.03
N HIS A 213 10.94 30.29 -3.51
CA HIS A 213 11.89 29.21 -3.81
C HIS A 213 11.94 28.85 -5.30
N LEU A 214 10.79 28.90 -5.99
CA LEU A 214 10.68 28.65 -7.43
C LEU A 214 11.07 29.87 -8.29
N GLY A 215 11.35 31.02 -7.66
CA GLY A 215 11.72 32.26 -8.35
C GLY A 215 10.56 32.96 -9.05
N TYR A 216 9.31 32.71 -8.65
CA TYR A 216 8.16 33.44 -9.17
C TYR A 216 8.05 34.82 -8.50
N GLN A 217 7.75 35.86 -9.27
CA GLN A 217 7.67 37.24 -8.80
C GLN A 217 6.35 37.91 -9.21
N GLY A 218 5.99 38.97 -8.51
CA GLY A 218 4.81 39.80 -8.79
C GLY A 218 3.51 39.27 -8.18
N THR A 219 2.40 39.97 -8.49
CA THR A 219 1.07 39.70 -7.89
C THR A 219 0.50 38.31 -8.21
N SER A 220 1.01 37.65 -9.25
CA SER A 220 0.60 36.31 -9.67
C SER A 220 1.50 35.19 -9.17
N ALA A 221 2.55 35.49 -8.40
CA ALA A 221 3.58 34.52 -7.99
C ALA A 221 2.99 33.29 -7.27
N ALA A 222 2.17 33.50 -6.24
CA ALA A 222 1.49 32.43 -5.52
C ALA A 222 0.52 31.61 -6.40
N GLY A 223 -0.11 32.26 -7.39
CA GLY A 223 -0.97 31.59 -8.37
C GLY A 223 -0.17 30.66 -9.29
N SER A 224 0.99 31.09 -9.75
CA SER A 224 1.92 30.30 -10.56
C SER A 224 2.50 29.13 -9.76
N ALA A 225 2.91 29.37 -8.50
CA ALA A 225 3.35 28.32 -7.59
C ALA A 225 2.28 27.24 -7.41
N ARG A 226 1.01 27.62 -7.19
CA ARG A 226 -0.09 26.66 -7.02
C ARG A 226 -0.31 25.80 -8.26
N LYS A 227 -0.21 26.40 -9.45
CA LYS A 227 -0.27 25.66 -10.72
C LYS A 227 0.91 24.67 -10.84
N GLN A 228 2.09 25.07 -10.39
CA GLN A 228 3.26 24.18 -10.41
C GLN A 228 3.11 23.01 -9.42
N MET A 229 2.61 23.25 -8.20
CA MET A 229 2.29 22.18 -7.24
C MET A 229 1.30 21.17 -7.82
N SER A 230 0.23 21.67 -8.46
CA SER A 230 -0.75 20.82 -9.14
C SER A 230 -0.14 20.00 -10.28
N ARG A 231 0.79 20.57 -11.07
CA ARG A 231 1.51 19.83 -12.13
C ARG A 231 2.43 18.74 -11.58
N TRP A 232 3.08 19.00 -10.46
CA TRP A 232 3.88 17.99 -9.76
C TRP A 232 3.01 17.00 -8.98
N GLY A 233 1.73 17.29 -8.79
CA GLY A 233 0.84 16.44 -8.01
C GLY A 233 1.12 16.47 -6.51
N LEU A 234 1.71 17.57 -6.01
CA LEU A 234 1.94 17.81 -4.59
C LEU A 234 0.73 18.55 -4.00
N ASP A 235 0.10 17.93 -3.02
CA ASP A 235 -1.07 18.49 -2.34
C ASP A 235 -0.66 19.26 -1.07
N ALA A 236 -1.57 20.13 -0.61
CA ALA A 236 -1.35 20.87 0.63
C ALA A 236 -1.57 19.95 1.85
N ILE A 237 -0.61 19.95 2.77
CA ILE A 237 -0.65 19.15 4.02
C ILE A 237 -1.37 19.88 5.17
N GLY A 238 -1.77 21.13 4.95
CA GLY A 238 -2.43 21.94 5.97
C GLY A 238 -2.60 23.40 5.58
N ARG A 239 -2.88 24.22 6.59
CA ARG A 239 -3.07 25.67 6.46
C ARG A 239 -2.25 26.40 7.53
N ALA A 240 -1.68 27.54 7.14
CA ALA A 240 -1.06 28.46 8.09
C ALA A 240 -2.10 28.97 9.10
N PRO A 241 -1.70 29.34 10.33
CA PRO A 241 -2.63 29.87 11.33
C PRO A 241 -3.31 31.17 10.85
N GLY A 242 -4.53 31.40 11.31
CA GLY A 242 -5.32 32.61 11.03
C GLY A 242 -6.48 32.42 10.04
N ARG A 243 -7.43 33.35 10.04
CA ARG A 243 -8.59 33.34 9.13
C ARG A 243 -8.10 33.58 7.70
N GLY A 244 -8.14 32.55 6.88
CA GLY A 244 -7.68 32.61 5.48
C GLY A 244 -6.20 32.26 5.29
N GLY A 245 -5.59 31.55 6.24
CA GLY A 245 -4.19 31.12 6.13
C GLY A 245 -3.83 30.42 4.82
N GLU A 246 -2.59 30.63 4.38
CA GLU A 246 -2.04 30.03 3.17
C GLU A 246 -1.97 28.50 3.28
N SER A 247 -2.09 27.80 2.15
CA SER A 247 -1.80 26.36 2.07
C SER A 247 -0.34 26.10 2.44
N LEU A 248 -0.12 25.06 3.26
CA LEU A 248 1.20 24.57 3.64
C LEU A 248 1.59 23.35 2.79
N TYR A 249 2.85 23.29 2.39
CA TYR A 249 3.45 22.20 1.61
C TYR A 249 4.71 21.69 2.31
N ALA A 250 5.02 20.41 2.13
CA ALA A 250 6.27 19.83 2.62
C ALA A 250 7.45 20.37 1.80
N ALA A 251 8.34 21.14 2.44
CA ALA A 251 9.40 21.88 1.78
C ALA A 251 10.38 20.95 1.03
N ASP A 252 10.72 19.82 1.64
CA ASP A 252 11.62 18.82 1.09
C ASP A 252 11.09 18.20 -0.22
N GLN A 253 9.79 17.92 -0.30
CA GLN A 253 9.14 17.44 -1.52
C GLN A 253 9.18 18.49 -2.63
N VAL A 254 8.93 19.76 -2.28
CA VAL A 254 9.02 20.89 -3.22
C VAL A 254 10.45 21.04 -3.73
N GLN A 255 11.44 20.98 -2.84
CA GLN A 255 12.86 21.07 -3.18
C GLN A 255 13.28 19.91 -4.09
N ALA A 256 12.90 18.67 -3.76
CA ALA A 256 13.21 17.49 -4.55
C ALA A 256 12.61 17.57 -5.96
N ALA A 257 11.31 17.90 -6.06
CA ALA A 257 10.63 18.09 -7.34
C ALA A 257 11.23 19.23 -8.16
N HIS A 258 11.62 20.33 -7.51
CA HIS A 258 12.27 21.46 -8.15
C HIS A 258 13.67 21.09 -8.67
N ALA A 259 14.46 20.33 -7.91
CA ALA A 259 15.79 19.89 -8.31
C ALA A 259 15.74 18.92 -9.50
N ALA A 260 14.74 18.04 -9.55
CA ALA A 260 14.58 17.04 -10.60
C ALA A 260 13.89 17.54 -11.88
N ARG A 261 13.51 18.82 -11.95
CA ARG A 261 12.77 19.35 -13.09
C ARG A 261 13.55 19.17 -14.41
N PRO A 262 12.93 18.65 -15.49
CA PRO A 262 13.58 18.58 -16.79
C PRO A 262 13.87 20.00 -17.30
N GLY A 263 15.16 20.35 -17.42
CA GLY A 263 15.60 21.57 -18.12
C GLY A 263 16.26 22.64 -17.25
N LYS A 264 17.59 22.53 -17.10
CA LYS A 264 18.50 23.67 -17.35
C LYS A 264 19.14 23.62 -18.75
N GLY A 265 18.77 22.65 -19.58
CA GLY A 265 19.20 22.53 -20.97
C GLY A 265 18.14 23.04 -21.93
N ARG A 266 18.46 24.09 -22.68
CA ARG A 266 17.72 24.66 -23.83
C ARG A 266 16.75 25.83 -23.58
N HIS A 267 16.97 26.63 -22.53
CA HIS A 267 16.58 28.05 -22.58
C HIS A 267 17.81 28.84 -23.06
N GLY A 268 18.00 28.91 -24.37
CA GLY A 268 19.17 29.54 -24.99
C GLY A 268 19.57 28.99 -26.36
N ALA A 269 18.89 27.96 -26.88
CA ALA A 269 19.07 27.60 -28.28
C ALA A 269 18.65 28.80 -29.14
N ARG A 270 19.63 29.38 -29.83
CA ARG A 270 19.41 30.44 -30.81
C ARG A 270 18.37 29.94 -31.81
N ARG A 271 17.22 30.59 -31.86
CA ARG A 271 16.24 30.34 -32.93
C ARG A 271 16.90 30.78 -34.24
N SER A 272 16.72 30.03 -35.32
CA SER A 272 17.03 30.56 -36.65
C SER A 272 16.12 31.76 -36.94
N GLU A 273 16.49 32.60 -37.90
CA GLU A 273 15.69 33.76 -38.33
C GLU A 273 14.25 33.38 -38.73
N ASP A 274 14.02 32.11 -39.09
CA ASP A 274 12.71 31.54 -39.45
C ASP A 274 11.90 30.99 -38.25
N GLY A 275 12.37 31.20 -37.01
CA GLY A 275 11.63 30.82 -35.80
C GLY A 275 11.57 29.31 -35.49
N LYS A 276 12.28 28.47 -36.25
CA LYS A 276 12.39 27.03 -35.99
C LYS A 276 13.55 26.73 -35.04
N PHE A 277 13.41 25.66 -34.24
CA PHE A 277 14.51 25.15 -33.43
C PHE A 277 15.54 24.53 -34.38
N ALA A 278 16.81 24.93 -34.28
CA ALA A 278 17.88 24.30 -35.05
C ALA A 278 17.97 22.81 -34.68
N ASP A 279 18.01 21.94 -35.70
CA ASP A 279 18.14 20.50 -35.55
C ASP A 279 19.54 20.11 -35.04
N ARG A 280 19.62 18.90 -34.45
CA ARG A 280 20.85 18.32 -33.89
C ARG A 280 21.91 18.11 -34.98
N GLN A 281 23.15 18.48 -34.68
CA GLN A 281 24.33 17.76 -35.18
C GLN A 281 24.61 16.57 -34.26
#